data_AF-A0A0S2TA58-F1
#
_entry.id   AF-A0A0S2TA58-F1
#
_cell.length_a   1.000
_cell.length_b   1.000
_cell.length_c   1.000
_cell.angle_alpha   90.00
_cell.angle_beta   90.00
_cell.angle_gamma   90.00
#
_symmetry.space_group_name_H-M   'P 1'
#
loop_
_entity.id
_entity.type
_entity.pdbx_description
1 polymer ?
#
loop_
_entity_poly.entity_id
_entity_poly.type
_entity_poly.pdbx_seq_one_letter_code
_entity_poly.pdbx_strand_id
1 'polypeptide(L)'
;MPIDAEHKKAITAASRAVKAQERANAALAKATAKKDAEDARVKKAAAAAKSKKTAAAKNAVARARAAKSKAIEAVKTARASVTEANAAVKDAMSAIDTIKKKEAAKEKAVASFLAKWEKAYNRSAAAAAKKKSRRKKKTRRKKKA
;
A
#
# COMPACT_ATOMS: atom_id res chain seq x y z
N MET A 1 -7.09 14.20 12.24
CA MET A 1 -5.64 14.46 12.16
C MET A 1 -5.31 15.05 10.80
N PRO A 2 -4.52 16.13 10.73
CA PRO A 2 -4.07 16.66 9.44
C PRO A 2 -3.17 15.63 8.76
N ILE A 3 -3.43 15.34 7.48
CA ILE A 3 -2.53 14.54 6.65
C ILE A 3 -1.26 15.35 6.43
N ASP A 4 -0.22 15.07 7.22
CA ASP A 4 1.09 15.72 7.09
C ASP A 4 1.66 15.49 5.67
N ALA A 5 2.58 16.34 5.24
CA ALA A 5 3.16 16.27 3.88
C ALA A 5 3.75 14.88 3.56
N GLU A 6 4.25 14.17 4.57
CA GLU A 6 4.77 12.80 4.47
C GLU A 6 3.66 11.77 4.18
N HIS A 7 2.49 11.89 4.82
CA HIS A 7 1.32 11.06 4.51
C HIS A 7 0.85 11.28 3.07
N LYS A 8 0.75 12.55 2.62
CA LYS A 8 0.32 12.86 1.25
C LYS A 8 1.27 12.23 0.22
N LYS A 9 2.59 12.32 0.46
CA LYS A 9 3.61 11.69 -0.39
C LYS A 9 3.45 10.17 -0.42
N ALA A 10 3.29 9.53 0.74
CA ALA A 10 3.14 8.08 0.85
C ALA A 10 1.86 7.57 0.15
N ILE A 11 0.72 8.24 0.35
CA ILE A 11 -0.55 7.91 -0.33
C ILE A 11 -0.42 8.08 -1.85
N THR A 12 0.27 9.14 -2.31
CA THR A 12 0.51 9.36 -3.74
C THR A 12 1.40 8.26 -4.33
N ALA A 13 2.46 7.88 -3.62
CA ALA A 13 3.34 6.78 -4.02
C ALA A 13 2.59 5.45 -4.10
N ALA A 14 1.79 5.14 -3.08
CA ALA A 14 0.91 3.96 -3.08
C ALA A 14 -0.07 3.97 -4.25
N SER A 15 -0.71 5.10 -4.53
CA SER A 15 -1.64 5.23 -5.66
C SER A 15 -0.95 4.98 -7.01
N ARG A 16 0.30 5.44 -7.16
CA ARG A 16 1.12 5.17 -8.36
C ARG A 16 1.51 3.70 -8.46
N ALA A 17 1.88 3.07 -7.34
CA ALA A 17 2.23 1.66 -7.30
C ALA A 17 1.03 0.77 -7.68
N VAL A 18 -0.17 1.06 -7.16
CA VAL A 18 -1.40 0.34 -7.51
C VAL A 18 -1.70 0.48 -9.01
N LYS A 19 -1.61 1.69 -9.57
CA LYS A 19 -1.79 1.89 -11.03
C LYS A 19 -0.74 1.14 -11.85
N ALA A 20 0.50 1.06 -11.38
CA ALA A 20 1.54 0.27 -12.05
C ALA A 20 1.22 -1.23 -12.00
N GLN A 21 0.73 -1.73 -10.87
CA GLN A 21 0.28 -3.11 -10.69
C GLN A 21 -0.89 -3.45 -11.62
N GLU A 22 -1.90 -2.58 -11.73
CA GLU A 22 -3.02 -2.75 -12.66
C GLU A 22 -2.54 -2.85 -14.11
N ARG A 23 -1.61 -1.97 -14.51
CA ARG A 23 -1.02 -1.99 -15.86
C ARG A 23 -0.22 -3.26 -16.12
N ALA A 24 0.57 -3.72 -15.14
CA ALA A 24 1.33 -4.96 -15.24
C ALA A 24 0.40 -6.18 -15.37
N ASN A 25 -0.67 -6.23 -14.58
CA ASN A 25 -1.69 -7.29 -14.67
C ASN A 25 -2.41 -7.28 -16.02
N ALA A 26 -2.77 -6.10 -16.54
CA ALA A 26 -3.36 -5.98 -17.87
C ALA A 26 -2.40 -6.43 -18.98
N ALA A 27 -1.10 -6.13 -18.85
CA ALA A 27 -0.08 -6.61 -19.79
C ALA A 27 0.07 -8.14 -19.73
N LEU A 28 0.05 -8.73 -18.53
CA LEU A 28 0.07 -10.19 -18.35
C LEU A 28 -1.15 -10.86 -18.96
N ALA A 29 -2.34 -10.29 -18.80
CA ALA A 29 -3.56 -10.79 -19.42
C ALA A 29 -3.46 -10.78 -20.95
N LYS A 30 -2.98 -9.66 -21.54
CA LYS A 30 -2.75 -9.55 -22.99
C LYS A 30 -1.71 -10.56 -23.50
N ALA A 31 -0.60 -10.73 -22.78
CA ALA A 31 0.44 -11.68 -23.15
C ALA A 31 -0.07 -13.13 -23.09
N THR A 32 -0.89 -13.45 -22.08
CA THR A 32 -1.51 -14.78 -21.91
C THR A 32 -2.50 -15.06 -23.05
N ALA A 33 -3.39 -14.12 -23.35
CA ALA A 33 -4.32 -14.24 -24.48
C ALA A 33 -3.58 -14.44 -25.81
N LYS A 34 -2.46 -13.73 -26.02
CA LYS A 34 -1.62 -13.91 -27.21
C LYS A 34 -1.00 -15.30 -27.28
N LYS A 35 -0.50 -15.83 -26.16
CA LYS A 35 0.02 -17.20 -26.09
C LYS A 35 -1.05 -18.22 -26.47
N ASP A 36 -2.27 -18.06 -25.98
CA ASP A 36 -3.37 -18.98 -26.28
C ASP A 36 -3.80 -18.91 -27.76
N ALA A 37 -3.82 -17.71 -28.34
CA ALA A 37 -4.05 -17.53 -29.77
C ALA A 37 -2.97 -18.19 -30.62
N GLU A 38 -1.69 -18.09 -30.23
CA GLU A 38 -0.60 -18.77 -30.93
C GLU A 38 -0.64 -20.29 -30.75
N ASP A 39 -1.10 -20.81 -29.60
CA ASP A 39 -1.32 -22.25 -29.42
C ASP A 39 -2.39 -22.79 -30.38
N ALA A 40 -3.50 -22.06 -30.54
CA ALA A 40 -4.53 -22.39 -31.52
C ALA A 40 -3.99 -22.36 -32.95
N ARG A 41 -3.13 -21.37 -33.29
CA ARG A 41 -2.46 -21.29 -34.60
C ARG A 41 -1.55 -22.49 -34.85
N VAL A 42 -0.78 -22.91 -33.86
CA VAL A 42 0.06 -24.11 -33.96
C VAL A 42 -0.79 -25.35 -34.24
N LYS A 43 -1.90 -25.53 -33.53
CA LYS A 43 -2.83 -26.66 -33.75
C LYS A 43 -3.41 -26.65 -35.16
N LYS A 44 -3.88 -25.51 -35.64
CA LYS A 44 -4.41 -25.34 -37.00
C LYS A 44 -3.35 -25.60 -38.08
N ALA A 45 -2.16 -25.05 -37.91
CA ALA A 45 -1.04 -25.28 -38.82
C ALA A 45 -0.62 -26.76 -38.85
N ALA A 46 -0.60 -27.43 -37.69
CA ALA A 46 -0.27 -28.85 -37.59
C ALA A 46 -1.30 -29.73 -38.30
N ALA A 47 -2.60 -29.42 -38.15
CA ALA A 47 -3.66 -30.12 -38.88
C ALA A 47 -3.51 -29.94 -40.40
N ALA A 48 -3.25 -28.72 -40.87
CA ALA A 48 -3.03 -28.44 -42.29
C ALA A 48 -1.77 -29.11 -42.85
N ALA A 49 -0.69 -29.21 -42.05
CA ALA A 49 0.51 -29.93 -42.44
C ALA A 49 0.28 -31.43 -42.57
N LYS A 50 -0.55 -32.02 -41.69
CA LYS A 50 -0.96 -33.43 -41.78
C LYS A 50 -1.82 -33.71 -43.03
N SER A 51 -2.75 -32.82 -43.37
CA SER A 51 -3.66 -33.04 -44.50
C SER A 51 -2.99 -32.78 -45.86
N LYS A 52 -2.30 -31.65 -46.02
CA LYS A 52 -1.72 -31.25 -47.32
C LYS A 52 -0.35 -31.88 -47.59
N LYS A 53 0.40 -32.25 -46.54
CA LYS A 53 1.76 -32.82 -46.62
C LYS A 53 2.79 -31.98 -47.41
N THR A 54 2.49 -30.72 -47.72
CA THR A 54 3.40 -29.84 -48.48
C THR A 54 4.51 -29.25 -47.61
N ALA A 55 5.64 -28.92 -48.23
CA ALA A 55 6.75 -28.22 -47.58
C ALA A 55 6.30 -26.87 -46.99
N ALA A 56 5.46 -26.13 -47.72
CA ALA A 56 4.87 -24.87 -47.24
C ALA A 56 4.07 -25.05 -45.94
N ALA A 57 3.26 -26.11 -45.83
CA ALA A 57 2.48 -26.38 -44.63
C ALA A 57 3.36 -26.78 -43.43
N LYS A 58 4.44 -27.57 -43.66
CA LYS A 58 5.43 -27.87 -42.62
C LYS A 58 6.17 -26.62 -42.14
N ASN A 59 6.56 -25.73 -43.06
CA ASN A 59 7.17 -24.44 -42.72
C ASN A 59 6.24 -23.52 -41.92
N ALA A 60 4.93 -23.53 -42.22
CA ALA A 60 3.94 -22.79 -41.44
C ALA A 60 3.88 -23.27 -39.97
N VAL A 61 4.02 -24.57 -39.71
CA VAL A 61 4.10 -25.12 -38.34
C VAL A 61 5.35 -24.61 -37.61
N ALA A 62 6.51 -24.60 -38.28
CA ALA A 62 7.75 -24.09 -37.70
C ALA A 62 7.62 -22.60 -37.31
N ARG A 63 7.05 -21.78 -38.20
CA ARG A 63 6.77 -20.35 -37.93
C ARG A 63 5.80 -20.17 -36.77
N ALA A 64 4.71 -20.94 -36.71
CA ALA A 64 3.74 -20.86 -35.62
C ALA A 64 4.37 -21.27 -34.27
N ARG A 65 5.22 -22.30 -34.24
CA ARG A 65 5.97 -22.70 -33.03
C ARG A 65 6.93 -21.62 -32.56
N ALA A 66 7.64 -20.97 -33.49
CA ALA A 66 8.51 -19.84 -33.17
C ALA A 66 7.71 -18.66 -32.58
N ALA A 67 6.54 -18.35 -33.14
CA ALA A 67 5.65 -17.31 -32.60
C ALA A 67 5.13 -17.66 -31.20
N LYS A 68 4.74 -18.92 -30.96
CA LYS A 68 4.36 -19.41 -29.63
C LYS A 68 5.50 -19.27 -28.61
N SER A 69 6.73 -19.62 -28.99
CA SER A 69 7.90 -19.45 -28.11
C SER A 69 8.09 -17.98 -27.70
N LYS A 70 8.02 -17.05 -28.65
CA LYS A 70 8.07 -15.61 -28.36
C LYS A 70 6.93 -15.15 -27.44
N ALA A 71 5.73 -15.70 -27.60
CA ALA A 71 4.60 -15.38 -26.73
C ALA A 71 4.79 -15.92 -25.30
N ILE A 72 5.41 -17.09 -25.13
CA ILE A 72 5.77 -17.64 -23.82
C ILE A 72 6.78 -16.74 -23.11
N GLU A 73 7.82 -16.29 -23.81
CA GLU A 73 8.80 -15.36 -23.24
C GLU A 73 8.14 -14.03 -22.84
N ALA A 74 7.24 -13.49 -23.66
CA ALA A 74 6.47 -12.30 -23.31
C ALA A 74 5.62 -12.50 -22.03
N VAL A 75 5.03 -13.69 -21.83
CA VAL A 75 4.31 -14.02 -20.58
C VAL A 75 5.27 -14.06 -19.39
N LYS A 76 6.47 -14.64 -19.53
CA LYS A 76 7.47 -14.66 -18.45
C LYS A 76 7.89 -13.24 -18.06
N THR A 77 8.21 -12.38 -19.04
CA THR A 77 8.55 -10.98 -18.78
C THR A 77 7.40 -10.24 -18.09
N ALA A 78 6.16 -10.42 -18.56
CA ALA A 78 5.00 -9.78 -17.95
C ALA A 78 4.77 -10.25 -16.50
N ARG A 79 5.03 -11.54 -16.20
CA ARG A 79 4.97 -12.07 -14.81
C ARG A 79 6.04 -11.44 -13.92
N ALA A 80 7.26 -11.25 -14.43
CA ALA A 80 8.31 -10.55 -13.70
C ALA A 80 7.88 -9.13 -13.35
N SER A 81 7.33 -8.38 -14.31
CA SER A 81 6.81 -7.03 -14.07
C SER A 81 5.65 -6.98 -13.06
N VAL A 82 4.76 -7.98 -13.05
CA VAL A 82 3.71 -8.10 -12.02
C VAL A 82 4.33 -8.33 -10.64
N THR A 83 5.39 -9.14 -10.55
CA THR A 83 6.09 -9.44 -9.29
C THR A 83 6.74 -8.18 -8.72
N GLU A 84 7.44 -7.42 -9.57
CA GLU A 84 8.04 -6.13 -9.21
C GLU A 84 6.97 -5.11 -8.79
N ALA A 85 5.86 -5.00 -9.53
CA ALA A 85 4.78 -4.09 -9.18
C ALA A 85 4.10 -4.46 -7.85
N ASN A 86 3.92 -5.75 -7.56
CA ASN A 86 3.40 -6.24 -6.28
C ASN A 86 4.36 -5.89 -5.12
N ALA A 87 5.67 -6.04 -5.32
CA ALA A 87 6.67 -5.63 -4.33
C ALA A 87 6.59 -4.13 -4.05
N ALA A 88 6.53 -3.30 -5.09
CA ALA A 88 6.39 -1.85 -4.95
C ALA A 88 5.11 -1.44 -4.18
N VAL A 89 3.99 -2.13 -4.40
CA VAL A 89 2.75 -1.89 -3.63
C VAL A 89 2.94 -2.26 -2.15
N LYS A 90 3.58 -3.40 -1.87
CA LYS A 90 3.86 -3.84 -0.50
C LYS A 90 4.76 -2.84 0.25
N ASP A 91 5.80 -2.33 -0.42
CA ASP A 91 6.71 -1.34 0.15
C ASP A 91 5.99 -0.02 0.42
N ALA A 92 5.16 0.45 -0.52
CA ALA A 92 4.36 1.66 -0.34
C ALA A 92 3.36 1.55 0.82
N MET A 93 2.71 0.39 0.98
CA MET A 93 1.83 0.13 2.13
C MET A 93 2.60 0.11 3.45
N SER A 94 3.78 -0.52 3.48
CA SER A 94 4.64 -0.58 4.66
C SER A 94 5.11 0.82 5.10
N ALA A 95 5.38 1.70 4.14
CA ALA A 95 5.69 3.10 4.42
C ALA A 95 4.52 3.82 5.08
N ILE A 96 3.29 3.66 4.56
CA ILE A 96 2.07 4.23 5.14
C ILE A 96 1.86 3.73 6.57
N ASP A 97 2.07 2.45 6.84
CA ASP A 97 1.89 1.89 8.18
C ASP A 97 2.93 2.40 9.18
N THR A 98 4.18 2.55 8.74
CA THR A 98 5.25 3.15 9.58
C THR A 98 4.89 4.57 9.96
N ILE A 99 4.40 5.33 9.00
CA ILE A 99 3.96 6.70 9.15
C ILE A 99 2.78 6.79 10.15
N LYS A 100 1.75 5.94 10.01
CA LYS A 100 0.62 5.84 10.97
C LYS A 100 1.08 5.50 12.38
N LYS A 101 2.03 4.56 12.54
CA LYS A 101 2.59 4.20 13.86
C LYS A 101 3.28 5.38 14.54
N LYS A 102 4.02 6.21 13.76
CA LYS A 102 4.64 7.43 14.28
C LYS A 102 3.61 8.45 14.73
N GLU A 103 2.55 8.66 13.95
CA GLU A 103 1.44 9.54 14.37
C GLU A 103 0.77 9.06 15.64
N ALA A 104 0.39 7.78 15.72
CA ALA A 104 -0.22 7.20 16.92
C ALA A 104 0.67 7.35 18.16
N ALA A 105 2.00 7.21 18.00
CA ALA A 105 2.96 7.44 19.08
C ALA A 105 3.00 8.91 19.52
N LYS A 106 2.97 9.86 18.57
CA LYS A 106 2.90 11.30 18.87
C LYS A 106 1.61 11.63 19.63
N GLU A 107 0.47 11.12 19.19
CA GLU A 107 -0.81 11.34 19.85
C GLU A 107 -0.82 10.79 21.28
N LYS A 108 -0.28 9.59 21.48
CA LYS A 108 -0.14 8.99 22.81
C LYS A 108 0.77 9.84 23.72
N ALA A 109 1.85 10.39 23.18
CA ALA A 109 2.75 11.28 23.92
C ALA A 109 2.06 12.60 24.30
N VAL A 110 1.33 13.22 23.37
CA VAL A 110 0.54 14.44 23.61
C VAL A 110 -0.53 14.18 24.66
N ALA A 111 -1.29 13.09 24.53
CA ALA A 111 -2.30 12.71 25.51
C ALA A 111 -1.70 12.49 26.91
N SER A 112 -0.55 11.81 26.99
CA SER A 112 0.16 11.59 28.26
C SER A 112 0.67 12.89 28.88
N PHE A 113 1.14 13.82 28.05
CA PHE A 113 1.56 15.14 28.49
C PHE A 113 0.37 15.95 29.03
N LEU A 114 -0.72 16.02 28.28
CA LEU A 114 -1.94 16.73 28.68
C LEU A 114 -2.51 16.18 29.98
N ALA A 115 -2.57 14.85 30.14
CA ALA A 115 -3.04 14.23 31.38
C ALA A 115 -2.18 14.60 32.59
N LYS A 116 -0.85 14.65 32.44
CA LYS A 116 0.06 15.09 33.51
C LYS A 116 -0.13 16.57 33.83
N TRP A 117 -0.22 17.40 32.79
CA TRP A 117 -0.39 18.83 32.92
C TRP A 117 -1.71 19.17 33.62
N GLU A 118 -2.81 18.55 33.19
CA GLU A 118 -4.14 18.75 33.78
C GLU A 118 -4.18 18.29 35.25
N LYS A 119 -3.56 17.17 35.59
CA LYS A 119 -3.43 16.71 36.97
C LYS A 119 -2.64 17.69 37.84
N ALA A 120 -1.55 18.25 37.31
CA ALA A 120 -0.74 19.25 38.02
C ALA A 120 -1.50 20.56 38.22
N TYR A 121 -2.19 21.03 37.17
CA TYR A 121 -3.06 22.20 37.21
C TYR A 121 -4.16 22.04 38.26
N ASN A 122 -4.90 20.94 38.22
CA ASN A 122 -5.97 20.64 39.18
C ASN A 122 -5.45 20.59 40.62
N ARG A 123 -4.26 20.01 40.84
CA ARG A 123 -3.62 19.99 42.17
C ARG A 123 -3.25 21.40 42.66
N SER A 124 -2.74 22.25 41.77
CA SER A 124 -2.43 23.66 42.08
C SER A 124 -3.71 24.44 42.42
N ALA A 125 -4.75 24.31 41.60
CA ALA A 125 -6.04 24.95 41.83
C ALA A 125 -6.67 24.53 43.17
N ALA A 126 -6.65 23.23 43.48
CA ALA A 126 -7.13 22.70 44.76
C ALA A 126 -6.31 23.21 45.96
N ALA A 127 -4.99 23.30 45.83
CA ALA A 127 -4.12 23.86 46.88
C ALA A 127 -4.42 25.34 47.12
N ALA A 128 -4.61 26.13 46.06
CA ALA A 128 -5.00 27.53 46.16
C ALA A 128 -6.37 27.71 46.85
N ALA A 129 -7.35 26.88 46.51
CA ALA A 129 -8.67 26.88 47.15
C ALA A 129 -8.57 26.54 48.65
N LYS A 130 -7.82 25.49 49.02
CA LYS A 130 -7.58 25.12 50.42
C LYS A 130 -6.87 26.23 51.20
N LYS A 131 -5.90 26.93 50.61
CA LYS A 131 -5.19 28.06 51.24
C LYS A 131 -6.15 29.23 51.52
N LYS A 132 -7.01 29.59 50.56
CA LYS A 132 -8.05 30.63 50.75
C LYS A 132 -9.04 30.25 51.87
N SER A 133 -9.49 29.00 51.91
CA SER A 133 -10.40 28.50 52.97
C SER A 133 -9.76 28.57 54.37
N ARG A 134 -8.52 28.08 54.52
CA ARG A 134 -7.80 28.16 55.81
C ARG A 134 -7.59 29.60 56.27
N ARG A 135 -7.30 30.53 55.35
CA ARG A 135 -7.15 31.97 55.66
C ARG A 135 -8.47 32.57 56.19
N LYS A 136 -9.62 32.28 55.54
CA LYS A 136 -10.95 32.70 56.01
C LYS A 136 -11.30 32.12 57.39
N LYS A 137 -10.94 30.87 57.67
CA LYS A 137 -11.19 30.23 58.98
C LYS A 137 -10.37 30.87 60.10
N LYS A 138 -9.09 31.23 59.83
CA LYS A 138 -8.23 31.96 60.79
C LYS A 138 -8.78 33.36 61.09
N THR A 139 -9.22 34.11 60.09
CA THR A 139 -9.80 35.45 60.32
C THR A 139 -11.13 35.39 61.08
N ARG A 140 -12.02 34.41 60.82
CA ARG A 140 -13.23 34.23 61.63
C ARG A 140 -12.93 33.88 63.10
N ARG A 141 -11.91 33.07 63.37
CA ARG A 141 -11.50 32.72 64.75
C ARG A 141 -10.95 33.94 65.51
N LYS A 142 -10.14 34.77 64.86
CA LYS A 142 -9.61 36.01 65.46
C LYS A 142 -10.68 37.09 65.73
N LYS A 143 -11.83 37.02 65.06
CA LYS A 143 -12.93 37.99 65.23
C LYS A 143 -13.96 37.57 66.30
N LYS A 144 -13.78 36.37 66.89
CA LYS A 144 -14.65 35.77 67.90
C LYS A 144 -13.95 35.59 69.26
N ALA A 145 -12.66 35.93 69.34
CA ALA A 145 -11.88 36.05 70.56
C ALA A 145 -11.69 37.54 70.83
#